data_AF-A0A1J1HW90-F1
#
_entry.id   AF-A0A1J1HW90-F1
#
_cell.length_a   1.000
_cell.length_b   1.000
_cell.length_c   1.000
_cell.angle_alpha   90.00
_cell.angle_beta   90.00
_cell.angle_gamma   90.00
#
_symmetry.space_group_name_H-M   'P 1'
#
loop_
_entity.id
_entity.type
_entity.pdbx_description
1 polymer ?
#
loop_
_entity_poly.entity_id
_entity_poly.type
_entity_poly.pdbx_seq_one_letter_code
_entity_poly.pdbx_strand_id
1 'polypeptide(L)' 'MDPASCQKKNICDELDELDQKIEELTQTETNRKQDKIKLYHKYNETKDAAQLILGTLAEKEGLSIKELYKNMTIDFDK' A
#
# COMPACT_ATOMS: atom_id res chain seq x y z
N MET A 1 -21.41 42.48 -28.09
CA MET A 1 -20.71 41.45 -27.30
C MET A 1 -20.25 40.39 -28.27
N ASP A 2 -18.97 40.09 -28.29
CA ASP A 2 -18.36 39.23 -29.32
C ASP A 2 -18.52 37.74 -28.93
N PRO A 3 -19.26 36.91 -29.69
CA PRO A 3 -19.59 35.54 -29.31
C PRO A 3 -18.36 34.62 -29.17
N ALA A 4 -17.28 34.90 -29.92
CA ALA A 4 -16.03 34.14 -29.84
C ALA A 4 -15.30 34.31 -28.49
N SER A 5 -15.45 35.46 -27.84
CA SER A 5 -14.86 35.70 -26.52
C SER A 5 -15.57 34.93 -25.40
N CYS A 6 -16.86 34.63 -25.58
CA CYS A 6 -17.66 33.87 -24.61
C CYS A 6 -17.33 32.37 -24.67
N GLN A 7 -17.18 31.80 -25.87
CA GLN A 7 -16.77 30.40 -26.06
C GLN A 7 -15.36 30.13 -25.53
N LYS A 8 -14.41 31.04 -25.80
CA LYS A 8 -13.03 30.89 -25.30
C LYS A 8 -12.98 30.87 -23.77
N LYS A 9 -13.82 31.68 -23.11
CA LYS A 9 -13.89 31.74 -21.65
C LYS A 9 -14.47 30.45 -21.06
N ASN A 10 -15.58 29.93 -21.60
CA ASN A 10 -16.15 28.65 -21.14
C ASN A 10 -15.16 27.49 -21.27
N ILE A 11 -14.38 27.45 -22.36
CA ILE A 11 -13.35 26.41 -22.53
C ILE A 11 -12.24 26.55 -21.50
N CYS A 12 -11.82 27.78 -21.17
CA CYS A 12 -10.84 28.00 -20.10
C CYS A 12 -11.37 27.56 -18.74
N ASP A 13 -12.62 27.90 -18.42
CA ASP A 13 -13.24 27.51 -17.15
C ASP A 13 -13.36 25.97 -17.05
N GLU A 14 -13.73 25.28 -18.14
CA GLU A 14 -13.76 23.81 -18.20
C GLU A 14 -12.37 23.16 -18.08
N LEU A 15 -11.32 23.79 -18.61
CA LEU A 15 -9.94 23.30 -18.48
C LEU A 15 -9.45 23.40 -17.03
N ASP A 16 -9.73 24.51 -16.36
CA ASP A 16 -9.36 24.71 -14.95
C ASP A 16 -10.07 23.69 -14.03
N GLU A 17 -11.35 23.40 -14.29
CA GLU A 17 -12.09 22.36 -13.55
C GLU A 17 -11.51 20.95 -13.78
N LEU A 18 -11.11 20.64 -15.02
CA LEU A 18 -10.50 19.35 -15.34
C LEU A 18 -9.11 19.20 -14.73
N ASP A 19 -8.29 20.26 -14.73
CA ASP A 19 -6.95 20.25 -14.12
C ASP A 19 -7.05 20.04 -12.60
N GLN A 20 -7.97 20.72 -11.92
CA GLN A 20 -8.24 20.47 -10.49
C GLN A 20 -8.63 19.01 -10.23
N LYS A 21 -9.49 18.45 -11.08
CA LYS A 21 -9.93 17.06 -10.93
C LYS A 21 -8.81 16.05 -11.18
N ILE A 22 -7.91 16.34 -12.14
CA ILE A 22 -6.72 15.53 -12.39
C ILE A 22 -5.80 15.56 -11.18
N GLU A 23 -5.59 16.73 -10.57
CA GLU A 23 -4.76 16.88 -9.39
C GLU A 23 -5.33 16.10 -8.20
N GLU A 24 -6.62 16.24 -7.92
CA GLU A 24 -7.32 15.50 -6.85
C GLU A 24 -7.24 13.97 -7.02
N LEU A 25 -7.49 13.49 -8.24
CA LEU A 25 -7.42 12.05 -8.54
C LEU A 25 -5.99 11.54 -8.41
N THR A 26 -5.00 12.30 -8.88
CA THR A 26 -3.58 11.94 -8.77
C THR A 26 -3.14 11.88 -7.33
N GLN A 27 -3.57 12.83 -6.50
CA GLN A 27 -3.26 12.85 -5.08
C GLN A 27 -3.90 11.66 -4.35
N THR A 28 -5.16 11.34 -4.68
CA THR A 28 -5.87 10.20 -4.08
C THR A 28 -5.19 8.88 -4.39
N GLU A 29 -4.79 8.67 -5.66
CA GLU A 29 -4.06 7.46 -6.06
C GLU A 29 -2.66 7.39 -5.44
N THR A 30 -1.99 8.53 -5.28
CA THR A 30 -0.69 8.61 -4.58
C THR A 30 -0.83 8.21 -3.12
N ASN A 31 -1.82 8.75 -2.40
CA ASN A 31 -2.11 8.42 -1.01
C ASN A 31 -2.43 6.91 -0.87
N ARG A 32 -3.27 6.38 -1.75
CA ARG A 32 -3.63 4.96 -1.76
C ARG A 32 -2.41 4.05 -1.95
N LYS A 33 -1.47 4.43 -2.81
CA LYS A 33 -0.21 3.70 -3.00
C LYS A 33 0.66 3.77 -1.74
N GLN A 34 0.78 4.94 -1.12
CA GLN A 34 1.53 5.10 0.12
C GLN A 34 0.95 4.25 1.27
N ASP A 35 -0.37 4.17 1.39
CA ASP A 35 -1.01 3.35 2.42
C ASP A 35 -0.76 1.86 2.21
N LYS A 36 -0.77 1.39 0.95
CA LYS A 36 -0.37 0.01 0.63
C LYS A 36 1.09 -0.25 1.01
N ILE A 37 2.00 0.68 0.70
CA ILE A 37 3.42 0.56 1.06
C ILE A 37 3.58 0.45 2.58
N LYS A 38 2.89 1.28 3.36
CA LYS A 38 2.89 1.19 4.84
C LYS A 38 2.41 -0.17 5.34
N LEU A 39 1.34 -0.71 4.73
CA LEU A 39 0.82 -2.02 5.10
C LEU A 39 1.84 -3.13 4.81
N TYR A 40 2.53 -3.09 3.68
CA TYR A 40 3.60 -4.03 3.36
C TYR A 40 4.76 -3.95 4.35
N HIS A 41 5.19 -2.75 4.74
CA HIS A 41 6.23 -2.60 5.76
C HIS A 41 5.80 -3.20 7.10
N LYS A 42 4.57 -2.90 7.54
CA LYS A 42 4.03 -3.45 8.80
C LYS A 42 3.95 -4.98 8.77
N TYR A 43 3.53 -5.55 7.64
CA TYR A 43 3.51 -7.00 7.46
C TYR A 43 4.92 -7.60 7.58
N ASN A 44 5.90 -7.02 6.88
CA ASN A 44 7.28 -7.49 6.92
C ASN A 44 7.87 -7.39 8.34
N GLU A 45 7.70 -6.26 9.01
CA GLU A 45 8.17 -6.08 10.40
C GLU A 45 7.55 -7.13 11.35
N THR A 46 6.25 -7.40 11.22
CA THR A 46 5.56 -8.40 12.03
C THR A 46 6.08 -9.81 11.73
N LYS A 47 6.29 -10.13 10.45
CA LYS A 47 6.84 -11.42 10.02
C LYS A 47 8.27 -11.61 10.54
N ASP A 48 9.10 -10.59 10.45
CA ASP A 48 10.50 -10.65 10.90
C ASP A 48 10.59 -10.84 12.42
N ALA A 49 9.76 -10.11 13.18
CA ALA A 49 9.65 -10.30 14.62
C ALA A 49 9.19 -11.71 15.00
N ALA A 50 8.19 -12.24 14.30
CA ALA A 50 7.72 -13.61 14.50
C ALA A 50 8.82 -14.64 14.19
N GLN A 51 9.54 -14.46 13.08
CA GLN A 51 10.65 -15.35 12.71
C GLN A 51 11.79 -15.33 13.73
N LEU A 52 12.10 -14.18 14.33
CA LEU A 52 13.08 -14.09 15.41
C LEU A 52 12.66 -14.94 16.62
N ILE A 53 11.41 -14.77 17.07
CA ILE A 53 10.85 -15.53 18.20
C ILE A 53 10.86 -17.03 17.90
N LEU A 54 10.43 -17.41 16.69
CA LEU A 54 10.38 -18.80 16.25
C LEU A 54 11.79 -19.40 16.12
N GLY A 55 12.77 -18.63 15.68
CA GLY A 55 14.18 -19.04 15.64
C GLY A 55 14.71 -19.35 17.03
N THR A 56 14.48 -18.45 18.00
CA THR A 56 14.88 -18.68 19.40
C THR A 56 14.15 -19.89 20.01
N LEU A 57 12.89 -20.10 19.67
CA LEU A 57 12.13 -21.25 20.17
C LEU A 57 12.62 -22.57 19.58
N ALA A 58 12.86 -22.60 18.27
CA ALA A 58 13.43 -23.75 17.57
C ALA A 58 14.81 -24.11 18.13
N GLU A 59 15.67 -23.12 18.39
CA GLU A 59 16.98 -23.32 19.04
C GLU A 59 16.85 -23.94 20.44
N LYS A 60 15.90 -23.45 21.26
CA LYS A 60 15.65 -24.01 22.60
C LYS A 60 15.12 -25.44 22.57
N GLU A 61 14.32 -25.79 21.58
CA GLU A 61 13.74 -27.14 21.44
C GLU A 61 14.67 -28.10 20.68
N GLY A 62 15.79 -27.62 20.15
CA GLY A 62 16.68 -28.42 19.29
C GLY A 62 16.03 -28.84 17.98
N LEU A 63 15.00 -28.11 17.54
CA LEU A 63 14.26 -28.35 16.32
C LEU A 63 14.67 -27.35 15.24
N SER A 64 14.50 -27.71 13.98
CA SER A 64 14.53 -26.73 12.90
C SER A 64 13.24 -25.91 12.89
N ILE A 65 13.31 -24.68 12.38
CA ILE A 65 12.14 -23.82 12.20
C ILE A 65 11.03 -24.53 11.38
N LYS A 66 11.40 -25.34 10.38
CA LYS A 66 10.45 -26.12 9.56
C LYS A 66 9.68 -27.17 10.36
N GLU A 67 10.35 -27.81 11.32
CA GLU A 67 9.71 -28.81 12.20
C GLU A 67 8.80 -28.12 13.22
N LEU A 68 9.24 -26.99 13.75
CA LEU A 68 8.42 -26.18 14.66
C LEU A 68 7.10 -25.74 14.00
N TYR A 69 7.14 -25.32 12.74
CA TYR A 69 5.92 -24.94 11.99
C TYR A 69 4.94 -26.10 11.80
N LYS A 70 5.44 -27.30 11.49
CA LYS A 70 4.59 -28.50 11.38
C LYS A 70 3.89 -28.81 12.70
N ASN A 71 4.57 -28.56 13.82
CA ASN A 71 4.02 -28.79 15.15
C ASN A 71 3.02 -27.70 15.57
N MET A 72 3.18 -26.46 15.08
CA MET A 72 2.33 -25.32 15.43
C MET A 72 1.09 -25.15 14.54
N THR A 73 0.92 -25.93 13.47
CA THR A 73 -0.18 -25.79 12.49
C THR A 73 -0.25 -24.37 11.88
N ILE A 74 0.91 -23.72 11.69
CA ILE A 74 1.00 -22.41 11.04
C ILE A 74 1.47 -22.64 9.61
N ASP A 75 0.61 -22.32 8.65
CA ASP A 75 0.89 -22.43 7.22
C ASP A 75 1.27 -21.06 6.65
N PHE A 76 2.45 -20.96 6.03
CA PHE A 76 3.02 -19.70 5.51
C PHE A 76 2.78 -19.52 4.00
N ASP A 77 2.22 -20.51 3.31
CA ASP A 77 2.01 -20.51 1.86
C ASP A 77 0.66 -19.93 1.41
N LYS A 78 0.05 -19.04 2.21
CA LYS A 78 -1.22 -18.35 1.86
C LYS A 78 -1.09 -16.83 1.79
#